data_AF-A0A7W7MK03-F1
#
_entry.id   AF-A0A7W7MK03-F1
#
_cell.length_a   1.000
_cell.length_b   1.000
_cell.length_c   1.000
_cell.angle_alpha   90.00
_cell.angle_beta   90.00
_cell.angle_gamma   90.00
#
_symmetry.space_group_name_H-M   'P 1'
#
loop_
_entity.id
_entity.type
_entity.pdbx_description
1 polymer ?
#
loop_
_entity_poly.entity_id
_entity_poly.type
_entity_poly.pdbx_seq_one_letter_code
_entity_poly.pdbx_strand_id
1 'polypeptide(L)'
;MTFGVTEGLAVYLNGTDLPDEVYATSDINDLITALLDALGAHGRMQSYWQGPRETALYLYGPSAARMADLIADLLSQFPLAQRCRVVPLPLSLTTNI
;
A
#
# COMPACT_ATOMS: atom_id res chain seq x y z
N MET A 1 -29.27 0.56 -1.74
CA MET A 1 -28.38 0.31 -2.89
C MET A 1 -27.41 1.49 -2.95
N THR A 2 -26.19 1.33 -2.45
CA THR A 2 -25.21 2.42 -2.32
C THR A 2 -24.31 2.43 -3.56
N PHE A 3 -24.27 3.56 -4.26
CA PHE A 3 -23.33 3.73 -5.38
C PHE A 3 -21.90 3.95 -4.85
N GLY A 4 -20.92 3.28 -5.47
CA GLY A 4 -19.55 3.79 -5.63
C GLY A 4 -18.66 3.94 -4.39
N VAL A 5 -18.90 3.23 -3.28
CA VAL A 5 -17.96 3.27 -2.15
C VAL A 5 -16.65 2.59 -2.56
N THR A 6 -15.56 3.34 -2.52
CA THR A 6 -14.20 2.83 -2.72
C THR A 6 -13.43 3.04 -1.44
N GLU A 7 -12.97 1.94 -0.84
CA GLU A 7 -12.15 1.96 0.37
C GLU A 7 -10.68 2.16 0.02
N GLY A 8 -9.98 2.90 0.87
CA GLY A 8 -8.56 3.15 0.71
C GLY A 8 -7.72 2.24 1.61
N LEU A 9 -6.53 1.88 1.15
CA LEU A 9 -5.52 1.13 1.88
C LEU A 9 -4.18 1.81 1.65
N ALA A 10 -3.52 2.22 2.72
CA ALA A 10 -2.16 2.74 2.66
C ALA A 10 -1.14 1.64 3.01
N VAL A 11 -0.11 1.53 2.19
CA VAL A 11 1.08 0.72 2.48
C VAL A 11 2.24 1.67 2.73
N TYR A 12 2.73 1.72 3.97
CA TYR A 12 3.88 2.53 4.37
C TYR A 12 5.14 1.66 4.34
N LEU A 13 6.03 1.96 3.40
CA LEU A 13 7.33 1.29 3.23
C LEU A 13 8.41 2.02 4.01
N ASN A 14 9.30 1.27 4.65
CA ASN A 14 10.39 1.84 5.42
C ASN A 14 11.47 2.42 4.48
N GLY A 15 11.86 3.68 4.69
CA GLY A 15 12.85 4.38 3.88
C GLY A 15 14.23 4.59 4.53
N THR A 16 14.44 4.17 5.79
CA THR A 16 15.70 4.48 6.52
C THR A 16 16.28 3.36 7.36
N ASP A 17 15.51 2.32 7.69
CA ASP A 17 15.86 1.34 8.74
C ASP A 17 16.10 -0.07 8.18
N LEU A 18 16.16 -0.22 6.85
CA LEU A 18 16.63 -1.44 6.18
C LEU A 18 18.12 -1.31 5.82
N PRO A 19 18.83 -2.43 5.63
CA PRO A 19 20.21 -2.40 5.14
C PRO A 19 20.34 -1.67 3.81
N ASP A 20 21.40 -0.87 3.62
CA ASP A 20 21.66 -0.10 2.40
C ASP A 20 21.62 -0.96 1.12
N GLU A 21 22.06 -2.22 1.21
CA GLU A 21 22.01 -3.18 0.10
C GLU A 21 20.58 -3.43 -0.39
N VAL A 22 19.58 -3.43 0.50
CA VAL A 22 18.17 -3.60 0.11
C VAL A 22 17.72 -2.43 -0.75
N TYR A 23 18.06 -1.19 -0.38
CA TYR A 23 17.74 -0.01 -1.18
C TYR A 23 18.54 0.05 -2.49
N ALA A 24 19.77 -0.46 -2.51
CA ALA A 24 20.62 -0.46 -3.71
C ALA A 24 20.22 -1.54 -4.74
N THR A 25 19.63 -2.64 -4.29
CA THR A 25 19.33 -3.82 -5.13
C THR A 25 17.85 -4.04 -5.42
N SER A 26 16.95 -3.36 -4.71
CA SER A 26 15.51 -3.49 -4.89
C SER A 26 14.91 -2.27 -5.59
N ASP A 27 14.07 -2.51 -6.60
CA ASP A 27 13.29 -1.46 -7.26
C ASP A 27 11.88 -1.37 -6.66
N ILE A 28 11.47 -0.17 -6.25
CA ILE A 28 10.10 0.08 -5.77
C ILE A 28 9.06 -0.14 -6.87
N ASN A 29 9.42 0.05 -8.14
CA ASN A 29 8.52 -0.19 -9.27
C ASN A 29 8.19 -1.68 -9.44
N ASP A 30 9.13 -2.58 -9.12
CA ASP A 30 8.88 -4.02 -9.13
C ASP A 30 7.86 -4.40 -8.05
N LEU A 31 8.01 -3.82 -6.85
CA LEU A 31 7.04 -4.01 -5.77
C LEU A 31 5.66 -3.44 -6.15
N ILE A 32 5.60 -2.24 -6.73
CA ILE A 32 4.33 -1.64 -7.19
C ILE A 32 3.66 -2.52 -8.25
N THR A 33 4.41 -3.03 -9.22
CA THR A 33 3.90 -3.91 -10.26
C THR A 33 3.33 -5.19 -9.65
N ALA A 34 4.09 -5.84 -8.77
CA ALA A 34 3.64 -7.06 -8.10
C ALA A 34 2.40 -6.83 -7.22
N LEU A 35 2.31 -5.68 -6.54
CA LEU A 35 1.12 -5.29 -5.77
C LEU A 35 -0.10 -5.15 -6.67
N LEU A 36 0.03 -4.46 -7.80
CA LEU A 36 -1.07 -4.26 -8.74
C LEU A 36 -1.53 -5.57 -9.38
N ASP A 37 -0.60 -6.46 -9.70
CA ASP A 37 -0.90 -7.80 -10.22
C ASP A 37 -1.64 -8.65 -9.18
N ALA A 38 -1.19 -8.66 -7.92
CA ALA A 38 -1.84 -9.38 -6.83
C ALA A 38 -3.26 -8.84 -6.53
N LEU A 39 -3.45 -7.53 -6.65
CA LEU A 39 -4.76 -6.90 -6.47
C LEU A 39 -5.73 -7.23 -7.60
N GLY A 40 -5.26 -7.48 -8.82
CA GLY A 40 -6.12 -7.82 -9.95
C GLY A 40 -7.24 -6.77 -10.13
N ALA A 41 -8.50 -7.17 -10.26
CA ALA A 41 -9.62 -6.20 -10.35
C ALA A 41 -10.03 -5.56 -9.01
N HIS A 42 -9.42 -5.97 -7.89
CA HIS A 42 -9.84 -5.57 -6.54
C HIS A 42 -9.19 -4.28 -6.04
N GLY A 43 -8.18 -3.74 -6.71
CA GLY A 43 -7.53 -2.50 -6.28
C GLY A 43 -6.64 -1.88 -7.34
N ARG A 44 -6.43 -0.57 -7.23
CA ARG A 44 -5.48 0.21 -8.05
C ARG A 44 -4.70 1.16 -7.17
N MET A 45 -3.45 1.43 -7.53
CA MET A 45 -2.67 2.52 -6.94
C MET A 45 -3.10 3.83 -7.59
N GLN A 46 -3.47 4.82 -6.77
CA GLN A 46 -3.93 6.12 -7.24
C GLN A 46 -2.91 7.23 -7.01
N SER A 47 -2.11 7.11 -5.95
CA SER A 47 -1.06 8.08 -5.63
C SER A 47 -0.02 7.47 -4.70
N TYR A 48 1.08 8.19 -4.52
CA TYR A 48 2.09 7.90 -3.52
C TYR A 48 2.54 9.20 -2.86
N TRP A 49 3.11 9.08 -1.67
CA TRP A 49 3.83 10.15 -1.00
C TRP A 49 5.19 9.65 -0.56
N GLN A 50 6.23 10.41 -0.87
CA GLN A 50 7.59 10.10 -0.45
C GLN A 50 8.01 11.11 0.62
N GLY A 51 8.27 10.59 1.82
CA GLY A 51 8.79 11.35 2.95
C GLY A 51 10.28 11.07 3.20
N PRO A 52 10.86 11.74 4.21
CA PRO A 52 12.26 11.55 4.58
C PRO A 52 12.54 10.20 5.26
N ARG A 53 11.51 9.49 5.76
CA ARG A 53 11.67 8.22 6.48
C ARG A 53 10.83 7.05 5.94
N GLU A 54 9.85 7.35 5.09
CA GLU A 54 8.94 6.34 4.57
C GLU A 54 8.33 6.78 3.24
N THR A 55 7.90 5.80 2.47
CA THR A 55 7.12 6.00 1.25
C THR A 55 5.74 5.38 1.46
N ALA A 56 4.68 6.17 1.30
CA ALA A 56 3.31 5.70 1.37
C ALA A 56 2.76 5.43 -0.04
N LEU A 57 2.21 4.24 -0.26
CA LEU A 57 1.46 3.88 -1.46
C LEU A 57 -0.03 3.86 -1.13
N TYR A 58 -0.83 4.60 -1.90
CA TYR A 58 -2.27 4.70 -1.67
C TYR A 58 -3.03 3.87 -2.70
N LEU A 59 -3.62 2.77 -2.22
CA LEU A 59 -4.38 1.79 -2.98
C LEU A 59 -5.88 1.99 -2.72
N TYR A 60 -6.69 1.83 -3.76
CA TYR A 60 -8.14 2.02 -3.67
C TYR A 60 -8.88 0.89 -4.38
N GLY A 61 -9.94 0.40 -3.74
CA GLY A 61 -10.72 -0.72 -4.25
C GLY A 61 -12.04 -0.93 -3.49
N PRO A 62 -12.81 -1.97 -3.83
CA PRO A 62 -14.13 -2.20 -3.21
C PRO A 62 -14.06 -2.61 -1.73
N SER A 63 -12.92 -3.10 -1.25
CA SER A 63 -12.73 -3.47 0.17
C SER A 63 -11.25 -3.41 0.55
N ALA A 64 -10.91 -2.57 1.53
CA ALA A 64 -9.56 -2.45 2.08
C ALA A 64 -9.11 -3.75 2.76
N ALA A 65 -10.02 -4.45 3.43
CA ALA A 65 -9.72 -5.77 4.02
C ALA A 65 -9.34 -6.79 2.95
N ARG A 66 -10.12 -6.88 1.86
CA ARG A 66 -9.81 -7.78 0.75
C ARG A 66 -8.49 -7.43 0.07
N MET A 67 -8.22 -6.13 -0.14
CA MET A 67 -6.94 -5.69 -0.69
C MET A 67 -5.77 -6.07 0.22
N ALA A 68 -5.90 -5.90 1.54
CA ALA A 68 -4.86 -6.26 2.51
C ALA A 68 -4.57 -7.77 2.50
N ASP A 69 -5.61 -8.61 2.47
CA ASP A 69 -5.46 -10.07 2.41
C ASP A 69 -4.71 -10.51 1.14
N LEU A 70 -5.03 -9.91 -0.02
CA LEU A 70 -4.43 -10.26 -1.30
C LEU A 70 -2.93 -9.96 -1.38
N ILE A 71 -2.47 -8.91 -0.69
CA ILE A 71 -1.07 -8.47 -0.74
C ILE A 71 -0.25 -8.94 0.48
N ALA A 72 -0.86 -9.58 1.46
CA ALA A 72 -0.19 -9.94 2.72
C ALA A 72 1.01 -10.87 2.50
N ASP A 73 0.81 -11.96 1.75
CA ASP A 73 1.88 -12.92 1.44
C ASP A 73 2.99 -12.25 0.62
N LEU A 74 2.61 -11.43 -0.37
CA LEU A 74 3.55 -10.69 -1.20
C LEU A 74 4.44 -9.76 -0.35
N LEU A 75 3.84 -8.95 0.53
CA LEU A 75 4.58 -8.04 1.39
C LEU A 75 5.55 -8.78 2.33
N SER A 76 5.21 -9.99 2.75
CA SER A 76 6.10 -10.81 3.59
C SER A 76 7.35 -11.31 2.85
N GLN A 77 7.31 -11.37 1.52
CA GLN A 77 8.37 -11.91 0.67
C GLN A 77 9.27 -10.83 0.06
N PHE A 78 8.82 -9.58 -0.01
CA PHE A 78 9.56 -8.50 -0.63
C PHE A 78 10.52 -7.81 0.35
N PRO A 79 11.84 -7.71 0.04
CA PRO A 79 12.81 -7.06 0.91
C PRO A 79 12.44 -5.61 1.29
N LEU A 80 11.95 -4.81 0.35
CA LEU A 80 11.51 -3.42 0.58
C LEU A 80 10.26 -3.31 1.46
N ALA A 81 9.46 -4.37 1.54
CA ALA A 81 8.26 -4.42 2.37
C ALA A 81 8.56 -4.87 3.80
N GLN A 82 9.82 -5.19 4.13
CA GLN A 82 10.21 -5.45 5.51
C GLN A 82 9.89 -4.24 6.39
N ARG A 83 9.24 -4.51 7.54
CA ARG A 83 8.79 -3.48 8.49
C ARG A 83 7.76 -2.50 7.90
N CYS A 84 7.09 -2.86 6.81
CA CYS A 84 6.00 -2.04 6.28
C CYS A 84 4.79 -2.04 7.22
N ARG A 85 3.91 -1.05 7.04
CA ARG A 85 2.63 -0.96 7.74
C ARG A 85 1.50 -0.90 6.72
N VAL A 86 0.46 -1.69 6.93
CA VAL A 86 -0.74 -1.71 6.10
C VAL A 86 -1.88 -1.12 6.92
N VAL A 87 -2.46 -0.01 6.45
CA VAL A 87 -3.44 0.78 7.20
C VAL A 87 -4.66 1.07 6.33
N PRO A 88 -5.87 0.60 6.70
CA PRO A 88 -7.09 1.03 6.06
C PRO A 88 -7.29 2.54 6.22
N LEU A 89 -7.57 3.24 5.11
CA LEU A 89 -7.84 4.66 5.13
C LEU A 89 -9.30 4.90 5.51
N PRO A 90 -9.59 5.87 6.39
CA PRO A 90 -10.95 6.21 6.72
C PRO A 90 -11.71 6.75 5.49
N LEU A 91 -12.92 6.22 5.26
CA LEU A 91 -13.88 6.77 4.30
C LEU A 91 -14.45 8.10 4.83
N SER A 92 -13.67 9.18 4.73
CA SER A 92 -14.05 10.60 4.95
C SER A 92 -14.66 11.04 6.30
N LEU A 93 -13.97 12.03 6.88
CA LEU A 93 -14.48 13.26 7.53
C LEU A 93 -15.57 13.12 8.61
N THR A 94 -15.15 12.99 9.87
CA THR A 94 -15.94 13.50 11.00
C THR A 94 -16.03 15.02 10.90
N THR A 95 -16.93 15.54 10.06
CA THR A 95 -17.40 16.92 10.19
C THR A 95 -18.24 16.97 11.46
N ASN A 96 -17.61 17.30 12.58
CA ASN A 96 -18.35 17.90 13.69
C ASN A 96 -18.72 19.33 13.23
N ILE A 97 -19.93 19.46 12.71
CA ILE A 97 -20.68 20.73 12.65
C ILE A 97 -21.31 21.01 14.00
#